data_AF-A0A354K598-F1
#
_entry.id   AF-A0A354K598-F1
#
_cell.length_a   1.000
_cell.length_b   1.000
_cell.length_c   1.000
_cell.angle_alpha   90.00
_cell.angle_beta   90.00
_cell.angle_gamma   90.00
#
_symmetry.space_group_name_H-M   'P 1'
#
loop_
_entity.id
_entity.type
_entity.pdbx_description
1 polymer ?
#
loop_
_entity_poly.entity_id
_entity_poly.type
_entity_poly.pdbx_seq_one_letter_code
_entity_poly.pdbx_strand_id
1 'polypeptide(L)'
;MKFIDQLRAEVQIHGDMETDFRSRQYRQARDIARRYIDRIEEQARIAARSGNYERVEDKAVISGFVPIDERDFTQPIVNTERMRKFVSGRKGVTYSLDGANELFEAFLSAFRQLCDEERIVYFPLQAQILDREGKTVYHTFPFTLKKPKKEKVQAYGFPYQIIF
;
A
#
# COMPACT_ATOMS: atom_id res chain seq x y z
N MET A 1 39.09 -4.88 -33.13
CA MET A 1 38.31 -5.30 -31.95
C MET A 1 37.43 -6.47 -32.38
N LYS A 2 37.38 -7.56 -31.59
CA LYS A 2 36.57 -8.75 -31.92
C LYS A 2 35.14 -8.52 -31.41
N PHE A 3 34.14 -8.85 -32.22
CA PHE A 3 32.70 -8.75 -31.93
C PHE A 3 32.28 -9.27 -30.54
N ILE A 4 32.97 -10.32 -30.05
CA ILE A 4 32.74 -10.91 -28.72
C ILE A 4 33.06 -9.93 -27.57
N ASP A 5 34.04 -9.05 -27.75
CA ASP A 5 34.41 -8.07 -26.72
C ASP A 5 33.39 -6.92 -26.65
N GLN A 6 32.75 -6.57 -27.78
CA GLN A 6 31.63 -5.61 -27.82
C GLN A 6 30.37 -6.18 -27.16
N LEU A 7 30.01 -7.43 -27.46
CA LEU A 7 28.88 -8.12 -26.82
C LEU A 7 29.06 -8.27 -25.31
N ARG A 8 30.28 -8.56 -24.84
CA ARG A 8 30.58 -8.63 -23.40
C ARG A 8 30.48 -7.26 -22.72
N ALA A 9 30.97 -6.22 -23.36
CA ALA A 9 30.83 -4.85 -22.86
C ALA A 9 29.35 -4.43 -22.81
N GLU A 10 28.55 -4.73 -23.83
CA GLU A 10 27.11 -4.44 -23.85
C GLU A 10 26.36 -5.21 -22.76
N VAL A 11 26.62 -6.50 -22.58
CA VAL A 11 26.00 -7.31 -21.51
C VAL A 11 26.37 -6.78 -20.12
N GLN A 12 27.63 -6.37 -19.93
CA GLN A 12 28.08 -5.82 -18.66
C GLN A 12 27.50 -4.43 -18.38
N ILE A 13 27.47 -3.55 -19.39
CA ILE A 13 26.81 -2.24 -19.29
C ILE A 13 25.31 -2.42 -19.01
N HIS A 14 24.63 -3.38 -19.65
CA HIS A 14 23.23 -3.69 -19.37
C HIS A 14 22.99 -4.25 -17.96
N GLY A 15 23.85 -5.16 -17.48
CA GLY A 15 23.76 -5.70 -16.12
C GLY A 15 24.05 -4.65 -15.04
N ASP A 16 25.02 -3.77 -15.27
CA ASP A 16 25.34 -2.67 -14.36
C ASP A 16 24.21 -1.63 -14.35
N MET A 17 23.62 -1.30 -15.50
CA MET A 17 22.45 -0.42 -15.60
C MET A 17 21.20 -1.00 -14.92
N GLU A 18 20.95 -2.31 -15.03
CA GLU A 18 19.81 -2.96 -14.37
C GLU A 18 19.99 -2.99 -12.85
N THR A 19 21.22 -3.23 -12.37
CA THR A 19 21.56 -3.19 -10.93
C THR A 19 21.42 -1.77 -10.36
N ASP A 20 21.92 -0.76 -11.09
CA ASP A 20 21.77 0.65 -10.71
C ASP A 20 20.31 1.09 -10.72
N PHE A 21 19.52 0.68 -11.72
CA PHE A 21 18.10 0.99 -11.81
C PHE A 21 17.31 0.41 -10.63
N ARG A 22 17.50 -0.88 -10.32
CA ARG A 22 16.88 -1.53 -9.15
C ARG A 22 17.32 -0.88 -7.83
N SER A 23 18.58 -0.45 -7.73
CA SER A 23 19.08 0.26 -6.54
C SER A 23 18.41 1.63 -6.34
N ARG A 24 18.17 2.38 -7.44
CA ARG A 24 17.48 3.68 -7.40
C ARG A 24 16.00 3.52 -7.05
N GLN A 25 15.33 2.56 -7.69
CA GLN A 25 13.94 2.24 -7.37
C GLN A 25 13.79 1.81 -5.91
N TYR A 26 14.67 0.95 -5.40
CA TYR A 26 14.63 0.53 -3.99
C TYR A 26 14.87 1.71 -3.02
N ARG A 27 15.82 2.60 -3.32
CA ARG A 27 16.02 3.83 -2.52
C ARG A 27 14.76 4.70 -2.52
N GLN A 28 14.18 4.94 -3.70
CA GLN A 28 12.93 5.69 -3.83
C GLN A 28 11.81 5.03 -3.01
N ALA A 29 11.63 3.71 -3.12
CA ALA A 29 10.61 2.98 -2.39
C ALA A 29 10.82 3.08 -0.87
N ARG A 30 12.07 3.00 -0.40
CA ARG A 30 12.42 3.16 1.02
C ARG A 30 12.16 4.59 1.51
N ASP A 31 12.47 5.61 0.71
CA ASP A 31 12.19 7.00 1.05
C ASP A 31 10.68 7.28 1.11
N ILE A 32 9.91 6.70 0.17
CA ILE A 32 8.45 6.72 0.23
C ILE A 32 7.98 6.07 1.53
N ALA A 33 8.42 4.83 1.81
CA ALA A 33 8.03 4.07 3.00
C ALA A 33 8.34 4.79 4.32
N ARG A 34 9.50 5.44 4.45
CA ARG A 34 9.85 6.25 5.61
C ARG A 34 8.81 7.34 5.89
N ARG A 35 8.35 8.06 4.86
CA ARG A 35 7.31 9.08 5.04
C ARG A 35 6.01 8.51 5.61
N TYR A 36 5.69 7.25 5.32
CA TYR A 36 4.51 6.58 5.90
C TYR A 36 4.74 6.18 7.35
N ILE A 37 5.94 5.71 7.71
CA ILE A 37 6.32 5.43 9.10
C ILE A 37 6.27 6.71 9.94
N ASP A 38 6.88 7.81 9.46
CA ASP A 38 6.85 9.11 10.14
C ASP A 38 5.41 9.58 10.40
N ARG A 39 4.50 9.38 9.42
CA ARG A 39 3.08 9.69 9.56
C ARG A 39 2.39 8.81 10.60
N ILE A 40 2.69 7.51 10.63
CA ILE A 40 2.14 6.56 11.62
C ILE A 40 2.58 6.98 13.02
N GLU A 41 3.87 7.26 13.21
CA GLU A 41 4.41 7.68 14.50
C GLU A 41 3.78 8.97 14.98
N GLU A 42 3.66 9.99 14.12
CA GLU A 42 3.07 11.27 14.52
C GLU A 42 1.61 11.11 14.91
N GLN A 43 0.84 10.33 14.15
CA GLN A 43 -0.56 10.00 14.51
C GLN A 43 -0.63 9.25 15.85
N ALA A 44 0.26 8.30 16.08
CA ALA A 44 0.30 7.56 17.33
C ALA A 44 0.68 8.44 18.53
N ARG A 45 1.63 9.37 18.36
CA ARG A 45 1.99 10.36 19.38
C ARG A 45 0.80 11.26 19.73
N ILE A 46 0.04 11.72 18.73
CA ILE A 46 -1.18 12.51 18.94
C ILE A 46 -2.24 11.70 19.70
N ALA A 47 -2.44 10.44 19.31
CA ALA A 47 -3.40 9.53 19.96
C ALA A 47 -3.01 9.25 21.42
N ALA A 48 -1.73 8.97 21.69
CA ALA A 48 -1.21 8.77 23.04
C ALA A 48 -1.43 9.99 23.94
N ARG A 49 -1.10 11.20 23.44
CA ARG A 49 -1.29 12.47 24.17
C ARG A 49 -2.76 12.77 24.44
N SER A 50 -3.64 12.40 23.52
CA SER A 50 -5.08 12.61 23.62
C SER A 50 -5.80 11.54 24.44
N GLY A 51 -5.08 10.51 24.91
CA GLY A 51 -5.68 9.38 25.62
C GLY A 51 -6.53 8.47 24.73
N ASN A 52 -6.39 8.55 23.41
CA ASN A 52 -7.15 7.75 22.44
C ASN A 52 -6.40 6.44 22.14
N TYR A 53 -6.43 5.52 23.09
CA TYR A 53 -5.82 4.20 22.97
C TYR A 53 -6.66 3.17 23.72
N GLU A 54 -6.59 1.93 23.28
CA GLU A 54 -7.25 0.82 23.96
C GLU A 54 -6.28 0.22 24.98
N ARG A 55 -6.79 -0.18 26.14
CA ARG A 55 -6.03 -1.01 27.09
C ARG A 55 -6.43 -2.46 26.88
N VAL A 56 -5.47 -3.26 26.45
CA VAL A 56 -5.65 -4.71 26.27
C VAL A 56 -4.68 -5.39 27.23
N GLU A 57 -5.24 -6.07 28.23
CA GLU A 57 -4.46 -6.61 29.36
C GLU A 57 -3.67 -5.49 30.07
N ASP A 58 -2.33 -5.58 30.07
CA ASP A 58 -1.42 -4.59 30.65
C ASP A 58 -0.74 -3.68 29.62
N LYS A 59 -1.22 -3.70 28.36
CA LYS A 59 -0.61 -2.96 27.25
C LYS A 59 -1.53 -1.88 26.70
N ALA A 60 -0.93 -0.77 26.27
CA ALA A 60 -1.64 0.27 25.53
C ALA A 60 -1.52 0.01 24.03
N VAL A 61 -2.66 -0.09 23.35
CA VAL A 61 -2.73 -0.37 21.92
C VAL A 61 -3.30 0.84 21.20
N ILE A 62 -2.50 1.41 20.30
CA ILE A 62 -2.94 2.46 19.38
C ILE A 62 -3.19 1.81 18.03
N SER A 63 -4.45 1.77 17.60
CA SER A 63 -4.85 1.29 16.29
C SER A 63 -5.10 2.48 15.35
N GLY A 64 -4.71 2.33 14.09
CA GLY A 64 -4.92 3.37 13.08
C GLY A 64 -4.97 2.83 11.66
N PHE A 65 -5.10 3.75 10.72
CA PHE A 65 -5.07 3.46 9.29
C PHE A 65 -4.28 4.54 8.58
N VAL A 66 -3.22 4.16 7.86
CA VAL A 66 -2.44 5.08 7.05
C VAL A 66 -2.88 4.99 5.59
N PRO A 67 -3.51 6.04 5.02
CA PRO A 67 -3.90 6.04 3.62
C PRO A 67 -2.67 6.22 2.73
N ILE A 68 -2.57 5.43 1.66
CA ILE A 68 -1.56 5.64 0.62
C ILE A 68 -1.98 6.76 -0.32
N ASP A 69 -1.02 7.55 -0.75
CA ASP A 69 -1.16 8.54 -1.81
C ASP A 69 -0.72 7.89 -3.12
N GLU A 70 -1.66 7.62 -4.03
CA GLU A 70 -1.34 7.02 -5.34
C GLU A 70 -0.36 7.87 -6.16
N ARG A 71 -0.23 9.18 -5.87
CA ARG A 71 0.73 10.07 -6.54
C ARG A 71 2.18 9.77 -6.19
N ASP A 72 2.43 9.01 -5.12
CA ASP A 72 3.78 8.55 -4.78
C ASP A 72 4.27 7.46 -5.74
N PHE A 73 3.40 6.91 -6.58
CA PHE A 73 3.69 5.79 -7.47
C PHE A 73 3.52 6.19 -8.94
N THR A 74 4.32 5.54 -9.79
CA THR A 74 4.36 5.85 -11.24
C THR A 74 3.16 5.28 -12.00
N GLN A 75 2.48 4.29 -11.43
CA GLN A 75 1.33 3.61 -11.99
C GLN A 75 0.25 3.45 -10.91
N PRO A 76 -1.04 3.34 -11.29
CA PRO A 76 -2.10 3.01 -10.36
C PRO A 76 -1.80 1.69 -9.62
N ILE A 77 -2.17 1.64 -8.34
CA ILE A 77 -1.94 0.46 -7.49
C ILE A 77 -3.15 -0.47 -7.53
N VAL A 78 -4.32 0.06 -7.90
CA VAL A 78 -5.59 -0.65 -7.91
C VAL A 78 -6.21 -0.60 -9.30
N ASN A 79 -6.42 -1.77 -9.87
CA ASN A 79 -7.19 -1.97 -11.08
C ASN A 79 -8.69 -2.00 -10.77
N THR A 80 -9.48 -1.37 -11.65
CA THR A 80 -10.94 -1.28 -11.50
C THR A 80 -11.64 -1.90 -12.71
N GLU A 81 -12.33 -3.02 -12.50
CA GLU A 81 -13.10 -3.70 -13.53
C GLU A 81 -14.61 -3.48 -13.32
N ARG A 82 -15.32 -3.04 -14.38
CA ARG A 82 -16.77 -2.80 -14.33
C ARG A 82 -17.52 -3.96 -14.97
N MET A 83 -18.18 -4.80 -14.16
CA MET A 83 -19.06 -5.85 -14.66
C MET A 83 -20.51 -5.37 -14.81
N ARG A 84 -21.08 -5.53 -16.01
CA ARG A 84 -22.52 -5.39 -16.25
C ARG A 84 -23.11 -6.76 -16.55
N LYS A 85 -23.94 -7.29 -15.64
CA LYS A 85 -24.75 -8.49 -15.95
C LYS A 85 -26.01 -8.08 -16.69
N PHE A 86 -26.01 -8.24 -18.02
CA PHE A 86 -27.12 -7.87 -18.91
C PHE A 86 -28.48 -8.45 -18.48
N VAL A 87 -28.50 -9.69 -17.99
CA VAL A 87 -29.75 -10.39 -17.61
C VAL A 87 -30.34 -9.88 -16.27
N SER A 88 -29.51 -9.41 -15.33
CA SER A 88 -29.97 -9.04 -13.98
C SER A 88 -30.02 -7.54 -13.71
N GLY A 89 -29.55 -6.71 -14.66
CA GLY A 89 -29.38 -5.28 -14.49
C GLY A 89 -28.38 -4.86 -13.39
N ARG A 90 -27.78 -5.82 -12.66
CA ARG A 90 -26.84 -5.54 -11.57
C ARG A 90 -25.50 -5.08 -12.15
N LYS A 91 -25.04 -3.92 -11.66
CA LYS A 91 -23.73 -3.34 -11.95
C LYS A 91 -22.83 -3.56 -10.74
N GLY A 92 -21.76 -4.32 -10.93
CA GLY A 92 -20.70 -4.50 -9.95
C GLY A 92 -19.43 -3.78 -10.40
N VAL A 93 -18.63 -3.34 -9.45
CA VAL A 93 -17.27 -2.85 -9.72
C VAL A 93 -16.32 -3.65 -8.86
N THR A 94 -15.38 -4.35 -9.49
CA THR A 94 -14.34 -5.13 -8.82
C THR A 94 -13.07 -4.30 -8.77
N TYR A 95 -12.45 -4.30 -7.59
CA TYR A 95 -11.17 -3.66 -7.33
C TYR A 95 -10.16 -4.74 -6.99
N SER A 96 -9.00 -4.71 -7.64
CA SER A 96 -7.91 -5.66 -7.44
C SER A 96 -6.58 -4.92 -7.43
N LEU A 97 -5.58 -5.45 -6.74
CA LEU A 97 -4.23 -4.91 -6.82
C LEU A 97 -3.68 -5.08 -8.25
N ASP A 98 -2.94 -4.08 -8.71
CA ASP A 98 -2.14 -4.19 -9.92
C ASP A 98 -0.79 -4.84 -9.60
N GLY A 99 -0.63 -6.11 -10.01
CA GLY A 99 0.60 -6.87 -9.78
C GLY A 99 1.78 -6.43 -10.67
N ALA A 100 1.60 -5.46 -11.58
CA ALA A 100 2.65 -4.99 -12.46
C ALA A 100 3.48 -3.82 -11.89
N ASN A 101 3.11 -3.27 -10.73
CA ASN A 101 3.76 -2.08 -10.17
C ASN A 101 5.02 -2.45 -9.35
N GLU A 102 6.17 -2.54 -10.03
CA GLU A 102 7.46 -2.89 -9.43
C GLU A 102 7.88 -1.95 -8.28
N LEU A 103 7.60 -0.63 -8.40
CA LEU A 103 7.92 0.33 -7.35
C LEU A 103 7.04 0.11 -6.10
N PHE A 104 5.78 -0.27 -6.30
CA PHE A 104 4.88 -0.60 -5.19
C PHE A 104 5.32 -1.88 -4.48
N GLU A 105 5.72 -2.92 -5.20
CA GLU A 105 6.29 -4.14 -4.60
C GLU A 105 7.56 -3.86 -3.80
N ALA A 106 8.49 -3.07 -4.36
CA ALA A 106 9.68 -2.63 -3.63
C ALA A 106 9.32 -1.80 -2.39
N PHE A 107 8.29 -0.96 -2.48
CA PHE A 107 7.76 -0.19 -1.37
C PHE A 107 7.17 -1.09 -0.28
N LEU A 108 6.38 -2.12 -0.62
CA LEU A 108 5.82 -3.05 0.36
C LEU A 108 6.93 -3.77 1.14
N SER A 109 8.00 -4.18 0.46
CA SER A 109 9.16 -4.80 1.11
C SER A 109 9.88 -3.82 2.05
N ALA A 110 10.10 -2.58 1.61
CA ALA A 110 10.76 -1.56 2.43
C ALA A 110 9.89 -1.13 3.62
N PHE A 111 8.58 -0.97 3.40
CA PHE A 111 7.60 -0.63 4.44
C PHE A 111 7.54 -1.70 5.51
N ARG A 112 7.45 -2.98 5.12
CA ARG A 112 7.54 -4.12 6.06
C ARG A 112 8.80 -4.03 6.92
N GLN A 113 9.95 -3.87 6.29
CA GLN A 113 11.23 -3.82 7.01
C GLN A 113 11.24 -2.67 8.03
N LEU A 114 10.78 -1.48 7.64
CA LEU A 114 10.73 -0.34 8.55
C LEU A 114 9.69 -0.51 9.66
N CYS A 115 8.53 -1.10 9.38
CA CYS A 115 7.56 -1.46 10.42
C CYS A 115 8.16 -2.44 11.43
N ASP A 116 8.91 -3.44 10.98
CA ASP A 116 9.60 -4.39 11.86
C ASP A 116 10.67 -3.68 12.71
N GLU A 117 11.44 -2.77 12.11
CA GLU A 117 12.45 -1.93 12.79
C GLU A 117 11.81 -1.08 13.92
N GLU A 118 10.67 -0.45 13.65
CA GLU A 118 9.93 0.41 14.59
C GLU A 118 8.90 -0.34 15.46
N ARG A 119 8.84 -1.68 15.37
CA ARG A 119 7.87 -2.54 16.09
C ARG A 119 6.41 -2.17 15.87
N ILE A 120 6.08 -1.70 14.67
CA ILE A 120 4.72 -1.41 14.23
C ILE A 120 4.11 -2.69 13.66
N VAL A 121 3.02 -3.15 14.26
CA VAL A 121 2.22 -4.23 13.68
C VAL A 121 1.41 -3.64 12.53
N TYR A 122 1.58 -4.16 11.32
CA TYR A 122 0.84 -3.69 10.16
C TYR A 122 0.01 -4.83 9.56
N PHE A 123 -1.09 -4.46 8.92
CA PHE A 123 -1.98 -5.40 8.23
C PHE A 123 -1.86 -5.25 6.72
N PRO A 124 -2.28 -6.25 5.93
CA PRO A 124 -2.27 -6.16 4.47
C PRO A 124 -3.02 -4.92 3.96
N LEU A 125 -2.67 -4.46 2.75
CA LEU A 125 -3.34 -3.32 2.12
C LEU A 125 -4.86 -3.56 2.04
N GLN A 126 -5.62 -2.58 2.49
CA GLN A 126 -7.08 -2.62 2.52
C GLN A 126 -7.68 -1.36 1.91
N ALA A 127 -8.88 -1.50 1.36
CA ALA A 127 -9.72 -0.39 1.00
C ALA A 127 -10.58 0.03 2.18
N GLN A 128 -10.55 1.31 2.51
CA GLN A 128 -11.50 1.95 3.42
C GLN A 128 -12.71 2.39 2.62
N ILE A 129 -13.89 1.85 2.94
CA ILE A 129 -15.13 2.08 2.22
C ILE A 129 -16.14 2.70 3.17
N LEU A 130 -16.75 3.79 2.72
CA LEU A 130 -17.95 4.33 3.35
C LEU A 130 -19.15 3.53 2.80
N ASP A 131 -19.80 2.79 3.69
CA ASP A 131 -20.98 2.03 3.33
C ASP A 131 -22.23 2.93 3.19
N ARG A 132 -23.38 2.30 2.95
CA ARG A 132 -24.66 3.00 2.70
C ARG A 132 -25.23 3.67 3.93
N GLU A 133 -24.85 3.17 5.10
CA GLU A 133 -25.31 3.62 6.41
C GLU A 133 -24.39 4.72 6.96
N GLY A 134 -23.36 5.08 6.21
CA GLY A 134 -22.36 6.07 6.60
C GLY A 134 -21.30 5.48 7.53
N LYS A 135 -21.23 4.16 7.66
CA LYS A 135 -20.22 3.47 8.47
C LYS A 135 -18.99 3.16 7.61
N THR A 136 -17.83 3.41 8.19
CA THR A 136 -16.55 3.02 7.60
C THR A 136 -16.30 1.54 7.80
N VAL A 137 -16.07 0.82 6.71
CA VAL A 137 -15.72 -0.60 6.70
C VAL A 137 -14.44 -0.82 5.90
N TYR A 138 -13.67 -1.84 6.27
CA TYR A 138 -12.41 -2.16 5.62
C TYR A 138 -12.54 -3.46 4.83
N HIS A 139 -11.99 -3.48 3.62
CA HIS A 139 -12.02 -4.65 2.74
C HIS A 139 -10.63 -4.97 2.21
N THR A 140 -10.26 -6.24 2.26
CA THR A 140 -9.08 -6.77 1.58
C THR A 140 -9.32 -6.88 0.07
N PHE A 141 -8.25 -6.83 -0.72
CA PHE A 141 -8.31 -7.08 -2.14
C PHE A 141 -8.24 -8.59 -2.48
N PRO A 142 -8.86 -9.03 -3.59
CA PRO A 142 -9.81 -8.28 -4.40
C PRO A 142 -11.19 -8.18 -3.72
N PHE A 143 -11.94 -7.12 -4.01
CA PHE A 143 -13.32 -6.98 -3.55
C PHE A 143 -14.24 -6.43 -4.63
N THR A 144 -15.55 -6.70 -4.49
CA THR A 144 -16.57 -6.21 -5.42
C THR A 144 -17.60 -5.34 -4.70
N LEU A 145 -17.71 -4.08 -5.11
CA LEU A 145 -18.84 -3.23 -4.74
C LEU A 145 -20.08 -3.64 -5.52
N LYS A 146 -21.03 -4.27 -4.81
CA LYS A 146 -22.29 -4.74 -5.42
C LYS A 146 -23.22 -3.59 -5.79
N LYS A 147 -23.07 -2.44 -5.14
CA LYS A 147 -23.98 -1.30 -5.33
C LYS A 147 -23.16 0.02 -5.25
N PRO A 148 -22.31 0.28 -6.28
CA PRO A 148 -21.27 1.32 -6.31
C PRO A 148 -21.79 2.77 -6.31
N LYS A 149 -23.10 2.99 -6.48
CA LYS A 149 -23.69 4.32 -6.34
C LYS A 149 -23.89 4.74 -4.87
N LYS A 150 -23.92 3.77 -3.95
CA LYS A 150 -24.18 4.03 -2.53
C LYS A 150 -23.00 3.67 -1.62
N GLU A 151 -22.08 2.82 -2.07
CA GLU A 151 -20.81 2.55 -1.41
C GLU A 151 -19.71 3.35 -2.09
N LYS A 152 -18.85 4.02 -1.32
CA LYS A 152 -17.73 4.82 -1.86
C LYS A 152 -16.43 4.39 -1.22
N VAL A 153 -15.46 4.01 -2.04
CA VAL A 153 -14.06 3.90 -1.59
C VAL A 153 -13.59 5.30 -1.16
N GLN A 154 -13.13 5.43 0.07
CA GLN A 154 -12.56 6.67 0.62
C GLN A 154 -11.05 6.71 0.43
N ALA A 155 -10.37 5.60 0.71
CA ALA A 155 -8.92 5.49 0.61
C ALA A 155 -8.49 4.03 0.46
N TYR A 156 -7.26 3.84 0.00
CA TYR A 156 -6.51 2.59 0.13
C TYR A 156 -5.41 2.83 1.15
N GLY A 157 -5.00 1.80 1.90
CA GLY A 157 -4.02 2.01 2.95
C GLY A 157 -3.77 0.80 3.81
N PHE A 158 -2.91 1.00 4.81
CA PHE A 158 -2.53 -0.04 5.75
C PHE A 158 -3.14 0.25 7.11
N PRO A 159 -3.98 -0.63 7.65
CA PRO A 159 -4.26 -0.64 9.07
C PRO A 159 -2.96 -0.95 9.82
N TYR A 160 -2.78 -0.31 10.97
CA TYR A 160 -1.62 -0.53 11.84
C TYR A 160 -2.01 -0.54 13.31
N GLN A 161 -1.14 -1.13 14.11
CA GLN A 161 -1.20 -1.19 15.56
C GLN A 161 0.20 -0.94 16.15
N ILE A 162 0.26 -0.09 17.17
CA ILE A 162 1.46 0.11 17.98
C ILE A 162 1.12 -0.29 19.41
N ILE A 163 1.97 -1.15 19.99
CA ILE A 163 1.78 -1.74 21.31
C ILE A 163 2.86 -1.18 22.23
N PHE A 164 2.45 -0.50 23.29
CA PHE A 164 3.31 0.02 24.35
C PHE A 164 3.14 -0.78 25.64
#